data_AF-A0A2S8ZK56-F1
#
_entry.id   AF-A0A2S8ZK56-F1
#
_cell.length_a   1.000
_cell.length_b   1.000
_cell.length_c   1.000
_cell.angle_alpha   90.00
_cell.angle_beta   90.00
_cell.angle_gamma   90.00
#
_symmetry.space_group_name_H-M   'P 1'
#
loop_
_entity.id
_entity.type
_entity.pdbx_description
1 polymer ?
#
loop_
_entity_poly.entity_id
_entity_poly.type
_entity_poly.pdbx_seq_one_letter_code
_entity_poly.pdbx_strand_id
1 'polypeptide(L)'
;MSITVVGDRISWVQCLGRDLTVNYVSTRLREQSGAEREWALYTAEGDPDELIEIPSGVPVNLAESFKGLPVLHENDIAVSKVDGPVTVYLRLLGPEDGVEMAFRSIDTTSLVEGKYIYYSGEMSDEPCGMERE
;
A
#
# COMPACT_ATOMS: atom_id res chain seq x y z
N MET A 1 10.36 0.88 -3.81
CA MET A 1 9.14 0.37 -3.15
C MET A 1 8.10 0.01 -4.20
N SER A 2 7.33 -1.06 -3.96
CA SER A 2 6.29 -1.58 -4.85
C SER A 2 5.03 -1.98 -4.07
N ILE A 3 3.91 -2.20 -4.77
CA ILE A 3 2.70 -2.79 -4.19
C ILE A 3 2.29 -4.06 -4.94
N THR A 4 1.59 -4.95 -4.25
CA THR A 4 0.91 -6.09 -4.89
C THR A 4 -0.49 -6.30 -4.30
N VAL A 5 -1.27 -7.14 -4.98
CA VAL A 5 -2.58 -7.59 -4.54
C VAL A 5 -2.50 -9.00 -3.97
N VAL A 6 -3.39 -9.31 -3.03
CA VAL A 6 -3.71 -10.69 -2.63
C VAL A 6 -5.19 -10.90 -2.90
N GLY A 7 -5.52 -11.88 -3.74
CA GLY A 7 -6.83 -11.93 -4.36
C GLY A 7 -7.13 -10.64 -5.13
N ASP A 8 -8.10 -9.86 -4.65
CA ASP A 8 -8.60 -8.64 -5.31
C ASP A 8 -8.46 -7.38 -4.43
N ARG A 9 -7.50 -7.39 -3.49
CA ARG A 9 -7.26 -6.29 -2.54
C ARG A 9 -5.79 -5.90 -2.54
N ILE A 10 -5.52 -4.60 -2.46
CA ILE A 10 -4.17 -4.09 -2.20
C ILE A 10 -3.75 -4.57 -0.81
N SER A 11 -2.68 -5.34 -0.73
CA SER A 11 -2.30 -6.02 0.51
C SER A 11 -0.85 -5.79 0.93
N TRP A 12 0.00 -5.24 0.05
CA TRP A 12 1.43 -5.16 0.32
C TRP A 12 2.06 -3.87 -0.11
N VAL A 13 3.06 -3.46 0.65
CA VAL A 13 3.97 -2.36 0.33
C VAL A 13 5.37 -2.85 0.64
N GLN A 14 6.28 -2.71 -0.32
CA GLN A 14 7.54 -3.41 -0.23
C GLN A 14 8.80 -2.55 -0.16
N CYS A 15 9.69 -2.96 0.75
CA CYS A 15 11.10 -2.62 0.95
C CYS A 15 11.29 -1.12 1.11
N LEU A 16 10.95 -0.66 2.31
CA LEU A 16 11.42 0.62 2.80
C LEU A 16 12.96 0.61 2.78
N GLY A 17 13.57 1.70 2.31
CA GLY A 17 15.03 1.84 2.30
C GLY A 17 15.65 2.09 3.68
N ARG A 18 14.82 2.07 4.73
CA ARG A 18 15.18 2.27 6.14
C ARG A 18 14.13 1.62 7.03
N ASP A 19 14.50 1.40 8.29
CA ASP A 19 13.56 1.00 9.32
C ASP A 19 12.57 2.13 9.60
N LEU A 20 11.33 1.77 9.93
CA LEU A 20 10.29 2.73 10.28
C LEU A 20 9.47 2.18 11.44
N THR A 21 9.21 3.02 12.43
CA THR A 21 8.33 2.69 13.54
C THR A 21 7.04 3.49 13.37
N VAL A 22 5.90 2.82 13.30
CA VAL A 22 4.62 3.42 12.93
C VAL A 22 3.49 3.01 13.85
N ASN A 23 2.52 3.89 14.02
CA ASN A 23 1.24 3.61 14.69
C ASN A 23 0.04 3.94 13.80
N TYR A 24 0.27 4.35 12.56
CA TYR A 24 -0.78 4.70 11.61
C TYR A 24 -0.47 4.12 10.23
N VAL A 25 -1.49 3.55 9.60
CA VAL A 25 -1.49 3.15 8.20
C VAL A 25 -2.77 3.61 7.53
N SER A 26 -2.66 4.12 6.31
CA SER A 26 -3.81 4.35 5.45
C SER A 26 -3.47 4.03 4.01
N THR A 27 -4.35 3.29 3.36
CA THR A 27 -4.32 2.99 1.92
C THR A 27 -5.59 3.53 1.28
N ARG A 28 -5.43 4.31 0.22
CA ARG A 28 -6.53 4.91 -0.55
C ARG A 28 -6.34 4.62 -2.02
N LEU A 29 -7.42 4.47 -2.75
CA LEU A 29 -7.43 4.19 -4.17
C LEU A 29 -8.22 5.30 -4.86
N ARG A 30 -7.66 5.85 -5.93
CA ARG A 30 -8.29 6.90 -6.74
C ARG A 30 -8.40 6.48 -8.20
N GLU A 31 -9.60 6.51 -8.76
CA GLU A 31 -9.83 6.40 -10.20
C GLU A 31 -9.24 7.61 -10.93
N GLN A 32 -8.52 7.36 -12.04
CA GLN A 32 -8.09 8.42 -12.94
C GLN A 32 -9.09 8.66 -14.09
N SER A 33 -10.08 7.77 -14.26
CA SER A 33 -11.10 7.84 -15.31
C SER A 33 -12.39 8.45 -14.80
N GLY A 34 -12.98 9.39 -15.56
CA GLY A 34 -14.33 9.88 -15.30
C GLY A 34 -14.43 10.87 -14.14
N ALA A 35 -15.41 10.69 -13.25
CA ALA A 35 -15.54 11.50 -12.05
C ALA A 35 -14.53 10.98 -11.03
N GLU A 36 -13.43 11.69 -10.80
CA GLU A 36 -12.36 11.32 -9.86
C GLU A 36 -12.94 10.88 -8.51
N ARG A 37 -13.02 9.56 -8.32
CA ARG A 37 -13.51 8.94 -7.10
C ARG A 37 -12.33 8.41 -6.32
N GLU A 38 -12.32 8.69 -5.03
CA GLU A 38 -11.33 8.20 -4.10
C GLU A 38 -12.01 7.41 -2.99
N TRP A 39 -11.48 6.23 -2.71
CA TRP A 39 -11.93 5.38 -1.62
C TRP A 39 -10.77 5.10 -0.67
N ALA A 40 -11.01 5.24 0.62
CA ALA A 40 -10.15 4.60 1.60
C ALA A 40 -10.40 3.08 1.50
N LEU A 41 -9.33 2.31 1.37
CA LEU A 41 -9.38 0.84 1.32
C LEU A 41 -9.16 0.27 2.72
N TYR A 42 -8.18 0.82 3.43
CA TYR A 42 -7.82 0.38 4.78
C TYR A 42 -7.18 1.54 5.54
N THR A 43 -7.63 1.79 6.76
CA THR A 43 -7.01 2.73 7.70
C THR A 43 -7.04 2.11 9.08
N ALA A 44 -5.88 2.02 9.71
CA ALA A 44 -5.74 1.59 11.09
C ALA A 44 -4.80 2.54 11.84
N GLU A 45 -5.12 2.79 13.09
CA GLU A 45 -4.40 3.73 13.94
C GLU A 45 -4.43 3.22 15.38
N GLY A 46 -3.24 3.03 15.94
CA GLY A 46 -3.03 2.70 17.34
C GLY A 46 -2.73 3.94 18.18
N ASP A 47 -2.80 3.75 19.49
CA ASP A 47 -2.34 4.78 20.42
C ASP A 47 -0.84 5.10 20.19
N PRO A 48 -0.34 6.27 20.63
CA PRO A 48 1.07 6.65 20.46
C PRO A 48 2.08 5.66 21.06
N ASP A 49 1.64 4.83 22.02
CA ASP A 49 2.45 3.79 22.66
C ASP A 49 2.36 2.42 21.93
N GLU A 50 1.42 2.26 21.00
CA GLU A 50 1.23 1.05 20.20
C GLU A 50 1.98 1.16 18.87
N LEU A 51 3.28 0.89 18.94
CA LEU A 51 4.20 1.03 17.82
C LEU A 51 4.45 -0.31 17.10
N ILE A 52 4.45 -0.26 15.77
CA ILE A 52 4.83 -1.36 14.88
C ILE A 52 6.16 -1.04 14.23
N GLU A 53 7.12 -1.95 14.37
CA GLU A 53 8.41 -1.88 13.70
C GLU A 53 8.31 -2.48 12.29
N ILE A 54 8.69 -1.69 11.29
CA ILE A 54 8.82 -2.09 9.91
C ILE A 54 10.31 -2.12 9.57
N PRO A 55 10.91 -3.31 9.47
CA PRO A 55 12.31 -3.44 9.10
C PRO A 55 12.55 -3.08 7.62
N SER A 56 13.69 -2.45 7.35
CA SER A 56 14.17 -2.16 6.01
C SER A 56 14.34 -3.44 5.19
N GLY A 57 14.07 -3.35 3.89
CA GLY A 57 14.31 -4.48 2.97
C GLY A 57 13.35 -5.66 3.12
N VAL A 58 12.29 -5.52 3.93
CA VAL A 58 11.29 -6.57 4.14
C VAL A 58 9.95 -6.16 3.50
N PRO A 59 9.22 -7.07 2.82
CA PRO A 59 7.84 -6.83 2.41
C PRO A 59 6.92 -6.63 3.61
N VAL A 60 6.08 -5.60 3.56
CA VAL A 60 5.07 -5.32 4.59
C VAL A 60 3.71 -5.72 4.05
N ASN A 61 3.05 -6.66 4.75
CA ASN A 61 1.64 -6.95 4.49
C ASN A 61 0.80 -5.99 5.32
N LEU A 62 -0.03 -5.16 4.67
CA LEU A 62 -0.80 -4.15 5.36
C LEU A 62 -1.82 -4.74 6.33
N ALA A 63 -2.49 -5.84 5.98
CA ALA A 63 -3.47 -6.47 6.87
C ALA A 63 -2.80 -7.20 8.03
N GLU A 64 -1.74 -7.97 7.77
CA GLU A 64 -1.08 -8.79 8.81
C GLU A 64 -0.15 -7.98 9.71
N SER A 65 0.61 -7.02 9.16
CA SER A 65 1.54 -6.20 9.94
C SER A 65 0.81 -5.25 10.88
N PHE A 66 -0.42 -4.85 10.54
CA PHE A 66 -1.22 -3.90 11.31
C PHE A 66 -2.44 -4.51 12.01
N LYS A 67 -2.59 -5.83 12.03
CA LYS A 67 -3.74 -6.53 12.66
C LYS A 67 -3.96 -6.23 14.15
N GLY A 68 -2.91 -5.75 14.83
CA GLY A 68 -2.96 -5.37 16.23
C GLY A 68 -3.53 -3.97 16.47
N LEU A 69 -3.58 -3.12 15.42
CA LEU A 69 -4.09 -1.76 15.55
C LEU A 69 -5.61 -1.72 15.42
N PRO A 70 -6.29 -0.80 16.12
CA PRO A 70 -7.67 -0.46 15.86
C PRO A 70 -7.90 -0.05 14.39
N VAL A 71 -8.79 -0.77 13.72
CA VAL A 71 -9.20 -0.43 12.35
C VAL A 71 -10.24 0.68 12.40
N LEU A 72 -9.90 1.84 11.83
CA LEU A 72 -10.79 2.99 11.72
C LEU A 72 -11.68 2.92 10.47
N HIS A 73 -11.14 2.34 9.40
CA HIS A 73 -11.86 2.19 8.14
C HIS A 73 -11.37 0.96 7.40
N GLU A 74 -12.29 0.19 6.86
CA GLU A 74 -12.00 -0.91 5.94
C GLU A 74 -13.09 -0.93 4.87
N ASN A 75 -12.69 -1.06 3.61
CA ASN A 75 -13.60 -1.12 2.50
C ASN A 75 -13.22 -2.28 1.58
N ASP A 76 -14.20 -3.12 1.29
CA ASP A 76 -14.06 -4.33 0.50
C ASP A 76 -14.16 -4.07 -1.01
N ILE A 77 -13.76 -2.88 -1.47
CA ILE A 77 -13.73 -2.58 -2.90
C ILE A 77 -12.67 -3.46 -3.55
N ALA A 78 -13.16 -4.40 -4.33
CA ALA A 78 -12.39 -5.17 -5.30
C ALA A 78 -11.68 -4.21 -6.27
N VAL A 79 -10.35 -4.30 -6.36
CA VAL A 79 -9.56 -3.47 -7.27
C VAL A 79 -9.98 -3.70 -8.72
N SER A 80 -10.36 -4.94 -9.07
CA SER A 80 -10.90 -5.31 -10.38
C SER A 80 -12.22 -4.63 -10.77
N LYS A 81 -12.97 -4.09 -9.80
CA LYS A 81 -14.25 -3.39 -10.05
C LYS A 81 -14.08 -1.91 -10.34
N VAL A 82 -12.86 -1.41 -10.21
CA VAL A 82 -12.53 -0.01 -10.45
C VAL A 82 -12.29 0.19 -11.95
N ASP A 83 -12.89 1.23 -12.53
CA ASP A 83 -12.84 1.43 -13.98
C ASP A 83 -11.60 2.25 -14.39
N GLY A 84 -10.79 1.65 -15.26
CA GLY A 84 -9.58 2.25 -15.83
C GLY A 84 -8.41 2.36 -14.86
N PRO A 85 -7.37 3.15 -15.21
CA PRO A 85 -6.16 3.21 -14.43
C PRO A 85 -6.40 3.88 -13.07
N VAL A 86 -5.75 3.36 -12.03
CA VAL A 86 -5.90 3.85 -10.66
C VAL A 86 -4.59 4.41 -10.11
N THR A 87 -4.71 5.32 -9.15
CA THR A 87 -3.60 5.67 -8.26
C THR A 87 -3.87 5.07 -6.88
N VAL A 88 -2.91 4.33 -6.34
CA VAL A 88 -2.95 3.87 -4.96
C VAL A 88 -2.05 4.76 -4.12
N TYR A 89 -2.63 5.36 -3.08
CA TYR A 89 -1.92 6.14 -2.07
C TYR A 89 -1.73 5.30 -0.83
N LEU A 90 -0.52 5.35 -0.28
CA LEU A 90 -0.20 4.75 1.00
C LEU A 90 0.43 5.79 1.90
N ARG A 91 0.01 5.78 3.16
CA ARG A 91 0.60 6.56 4.22
C ARG A 91 0.92 5.66 5.40
N LEU A 92 2.17 5.68 5.85
CA LEU A 92 2.62 5.03 7.09
C LEU A 92 3.20 6.13 7.96
N LEU A 93 2.68 6.33 9.17
CA LEU A 93 3.16 7.39 10.07
C LEU A 93 3.48 6.79 11.43
N GLY A 94 4.56 7.30 12.02
CA GLY A 94 4.89 7.13 13.40
C GLY A 94 5.09 8.47 14.10
N PRO A 95 5.46 8.42 15.39
CA PRO A 95 5.63 9.61 16.21
C PRO A 95 6.80 10.51 15.76
N GLU A 96 7.89 9.91 15.24
CA GLU A 96 9.09 10.66 14.84
C GLU A 96 9.19 10.88 13.34
N ASP A 97 8.63 9.98 12.53
CA ASP A 97 8.76 10.02 11.07
C ASP A 97 7.66 9.21 10.38
N GLY A 98 7.57 9.34 9.06
CA GLY A 98 6.62 8.61 8.24
C GLY A 98 7.04 8.53 6.77
N VAL A 99 6.22 7.85 5.99
CA VAL A 99 6.37 7.77 4.55
C VAL A 99 5.01 7.86 3.87
N GLU A 100 4.95 8.67 2.81
CA GLU A 100 3.82 8.78 1.91
C GLU A 100 4.25 8.36 0.50
N MET A 101 3.44 7.51 -0.12
CA MET A 101 3.72 6.95 -1.44
C MET A 101 2.48 7.05 -2.33
N ALA A 102 2.71 7.21 -3.64
CA ALA A 102 1.68 7.16 -4.65
C ALA A 102 2.14 6.29 -5.82
N PHE A 103 1.44 5.19 -6.04
CA PHE A 103 1.63 4.26 -7.15
C PHE A 103 0.61 4.62 -8.22
N ARG A 104 1.09 5.25 -9.31
CA ARG A 104 0.22 5.92 -10.28
C ARG A 104 -0.03 5.08 -11.50
N SER A 105 -1.19 5.29 -12.10
CA SER A 105 -1.55 4.75 -13.42
C SER A 105 -1.41 3.22 -13.48
N ILE A 106 -1.89 2.58 -12.42
CA ILE A 106 -1.95 1.13 -12.31
C ILE A 106 -3.11 0.63 -13.16
N ASP A 107 -2.80 -0.22 -14.14
CA ASP A 107 -3.80 -1.01 -14.83
C ASP A 107 -4.30 -2.13 -13.90
N THR A 108 -5.54 -2.01 -13.43
CA THR A 108 -6.15 -2.96 -12.50
C THR A 108 -6.34 -4.36 -13.11
N THR A 109 -6.39 -4.48 -14.44
CA THR A 109 -6.48 -5.77 -15.13
C THR A 109 -5.16 -6.53 -15.16
N SER A 110 -4.05 -5.81 -14.95
CA SER A 110 -2.69 -6.36 -14.91
C SER A 110 -2.25 -6.75 -13.49
N LEU A 111 -3.06 -6.50 -12.47
CA LEU A 111 -2.77 -6.87 -11.09
C LEU A 111 -2.94 -8.38 -10.89
N VAL A 112 -1.82 -9.05 -10.67
CA VAL A 112 -1.76 -10.50 -10.41
C VAL A 112 -1.08 -10.71 -9.07
N GLU A 113 -1.61 -11.63 -8.27
CA GLU A 113 -0.99 -12.03 -7.01
C GLU A 113 0.46 -12.51 -7.25
N GLY A 114 1.39 -11.99 -6.44
CA GLY A 114 2.82 -12.25 -6.60
C GLY A 114 3.53 -11.38 -7.63
N LYS A 115 2.82 -10.47 -8.33
CA LYS A 115 3.42 -9.43 -9.18
C LYS A 115 3.41 -8.09 -8.46
N TYR A 116 4.55 -7.41 -8.45
CA TYR A 116 4.78 -6.18 -7.72
C TYR A 116 4.90 -5.00 -8.68
N ILE A 117 4.13 -3.95 -8.44
CA ILE A 117 4.16 -2.71 -9.22
C ILE A 117 5.00 -1.67 -8.48
N TYR A 118 6.08 -1.21 -9.09
CA TYR A 118 6.91 -0.12 -8.56
C TYR A 118 6.24 1.25 -8.74
N TYR A 119 6.72 2.24 -8.01
CA TYR A 119 6.29 3.64 -8.19
C TYR A 119 6.46 4.15 -9.63
N SER A 120 7.38 3.55 -10.41
CA SER A 120 7.59 3.84 -11.83
C SER A 120 6.50 3.28 -12.75
N GLY A 121 5.66 2.37 -12.24
CA GLY A 121 4.64 1.65 -12.99
C GLY A 121 5.11 0.30 -13.55
N GLU A 122 6.38 -0.06 -13.39
CA GLU A 122 6.86 -1.37 -13.86
C GLU A 122 6.48 -2.51 -12.92
N MET A 123 6.24 -3.67 -13.53
CA MET A 123 5.91 -4.92 -12.85
C MET A 123 7.14 -5.82 -12.71
N SER A 124 7.25 -6.48 -11.56
CA SER A 124 8.28 -7.49 -11.29
C SER A 124 7.70 -8.66 -10.50
N ASP A 125 8.30 -9.85 -10.64
CA ASP A 125 8.10 -10.97 -9.72
C ASP A 125 8.88 -10.77 -8.42
N GLU A 126 9.86 -9.88 -8.46
CA GLU A 126 10.70 -9.62 -7.33
C GLU A 126 10.11 -8.51 -6.48
N PRO A 127 10.04 -8.76 -5.17
CA PRO A 127 9.24 -7.96 -4.30
C PRO A 127 10.13 -6.72 -3.93
N CYS A 128 11.44 -6.92 -3.63
CA CYS A 128 12.45 -5.86 -3.48
C CYS A 128 13.31 -5.62 -4.75
N GLY A 129 13.01 -6.24 -5.88
CA GLY A 129 13.88 -6.22 -7.06
C GLY A 129 13.61 -5.07 -8.02
N MET A 130 14.13 -3.88 -7.67
CA MET A 130 14.82 -3.01 -8.61
C MET A 130 15.53 -1.92 -7.82
N GLU A 131 16.81 -2.16 -7.48
CA GLU A 131 17.75 -1.06 -7.28
C GLU A 131 17.69 -0.19 -8.53
N ARG A 132 17.34 1.08 -8.35
CA ARG A 132 17.48 2.09 -9.38
C ARG A 132 18.25 3.22 -8.77
N GLU A 133 19.45 3.40 -9.34
CA GLU A 133 20.36 4.52 -9.14
C GLU A 133 19.65 5.87 -9.04
#